data_AF-A0A7C0UVM6-F1
#
_entry.id   AF-A0A7C0UVM6-F1
#
_cell.length_a   1.000
_cell.length_b   1.000
_cell.length_c   1.000
_cell.angle_alpha   90.00
_cell.angle_beta   90.00
_cell.angle_gamma   90.00
#
_symmetry.space_group_name_H-M   'P 1'
#
loop_
_entity.id
_entity.type
_entity.pdbx_description
1 polymer ?
#
loop_
_entity_poly.entity_id
_entity_poly.type
_entity_poly.pdbx_seq_one_letter_code
_entity_poly.pdbx_strand_id
1 'polypeptide(L)'
;MIQKAFEKTFEQTNLTQNFDAQKIEEEFGIDFHQARICVIGTGGAGNNTITTLTEMGIEGAQTIAINTDAKHLSITKADKKLLIGKETTRGLG
;
A
#
# COMPACT_ATOMS: atom_id res chain seq x y z
N MET A 1 -19.38 -31.89 -7.72
CA MET A 1 -18.09 -32.21 -7.06
C MET A 1 -17.06 -31.09 -7.24
N ILE A 2 -16.92 -30.51 -8.43
CA ILE A 2 -15.91 -29.47 -8.73
C ILE A 2 -16.15 -28.16 -7.94
N GLN A 3 -17.40 -27.72 -7.78
CA GLN A 3 -17.74 -26.47 -7.10
C GLN A 3 -17.42 -26.50 -5.58
N LYS A 4 -17.73 -27.62 -4.91
CA LYS A 4 -17.36 -27.83 -3.49
C LYS A 4 -15.85 -27.93 -3.28
N ALA A 5 -15.11 -28.48 -4.25
CA ALA A 5 -13.65 -28.53 -4.17
C ALA A 5 -13.04 -27.13 -4.35
N PHE A 6 -13.59 -26.32 -5.26
CA PHE A 6 -13.16 -24.95 -5.49
C PHE A 6 -13.40 -24.04 -4.27
N GLU A 7 -14.58 -24.12 -3.63
CA GLU A 7 -14.87 -23.38 -2.39
C GLU A 7 -13.96 -23.80 -1.24
N LYS A 8 -13.68 -25.11 -1.08
CA LYS A 8 -12.78 -25.61 -0.03
C LYS A 8 -11.34 -25.15 -0.24
N THR A 9 -10.86 -25.13 -1.49
CA THR A 9 -9.54 -24.62 -1.83
C THR A 9 -9.47 -23.09 -1.67
N PHE A 10 -10.55 -22.37 -2.01
CA PHE A 10 -10.65 -20.91 -1.83
C PHE A 10 -10.67 -20.52 -0.34
N GLU A 11 -11.40 -21.26 0.50
CA GLU A 11 -11.39 -21.10 1.96
C GLU A 11 -10.02 -21.48 2.56
N GLN A 12 -9.39 -22.57 2.10
CA GLN A 12 -8.05 -22.97 2.55
C GLN A 12 -6.95 -22.00 2.14
N THR A 13 -7.06 -21.36 0.97
CA THR A 13 -6.11 -20.33 0.51
C THR A 13 -6.25 -19.04 1.32
N ASN A 14 -7.47 -18.71 1.78
CA ASN A 14 -7.71 -17.59 2.69
C ASN A 14 -7.30 -17.88 4.15
N LEU A 15 -7.22 -19.16 4.55
CA LEU A 15 -6.74 -19.57 5.87
C LEU A 15 -5.21 -19.49 6.02
N THR A 16 -4.45 -19.38 4.94
CA THR A 16 -2.97 -19.31 4.96
C THR A 16 -2.38 -17.93 4.68
N GLN A 17 -3.21 -16.89 4.55
CA GLN A 17 -2.77 -15.51 4.30
C GLN A 17 -2.88 -14.57 5.51
N ASN A 18 -3.05 -15.10 6.71
CA ASN A 18 -2.62 -14.43 7.93
C ASN A 18 -1.60 -15.32 8.60
N PHE A 19 -0.32 -15.08 8.32
CA PHE A 19 0.75 -15.57 9.17
C PHE A 19 0.49 -15.05 10.58
N ASP A 20 0.02 -15.93 11.46
CA ASP A 20 -0.16 -15.67 12.89
C ASP A 20 1.23 -15.39 13.51
N ALA A 21 1.72 -14.16 13.36
CA ALA A 21 2.93 -13.68 14.02
C ALA A 21 2.87 -13.92 15.53
N GLN A 22 1.65 -13.89 16.10
CA GLN A 22 1.35 -14.18 17.50
C GLN A 22 1.67 -15.64 17.90
N LYS A 23 1.45 -16.62 17.01
CA LYS A 23 1.79 -18.03 17.28
C LYS A 23 3.30 -18.27 17.27
N ILE A 24 4.02 -17.60 16.37
CA ILE A 24 5.48 -17.71 16.26
C ILE A 24 6.15 -17.04 17.47
N GLU A 25 5.61 -15.92 17.96
CA GLU A 25 6.06 -15.28 19.20
C GLU A 25 5.95 -16.19 20.42
N GLU A 26 4.80 -16.87 20.58
CA GLU A 26 4.58 -17.78 21.72
C GLU A 26 5.46 -19.04 21.66
N GLU A 27 5.76 -19.56 20.47
CA GLU A 27 6.51 -20.81 20.29
C GLU A 27 8.04 -20.61 20.26
N PHE A 28 8.52 -19.47 19.75
CA PHE A 28 9.95 -19.20 19.55
C PHE A 28 10.51 -18.03 20.37
N GLY A 29 9.67 -17.25 21.07
CA GLY A 29 10.10 -16.12 21.89
C GLY A 29 10.75 -14.98 21.08
N ILE A 30 10.43 -14.87 19.79
CA ILE A 30 10.98 -13.88 18.87
C ILE A 30 9.94 -12.78 18.70
N ASP A 31 10.18 -11.61 19.29
CA ASP A 31 9.31 -10.43 19.15
C ASP A 31 9.33 -9.93 17.69
N PHE A 32 8.25 -10.18 16.95
CA PHE A 32 8.13 -9.88 15.52
C PHE A 32 7.45 -8.53 15.36
N HIS A 33 8.16 -7.46 15.71
CA HIS A 33 7.69 -6.10 15.42
C HIS A 33 7.65 -5.87 13.91
N GLN A 34 6.47 -6.02 13.32
CA GLN A 34 6.25 -5.76 11.91
C GLN A 34 6.37 -4.24 11.65
N ALA A 35 7.51 -3.84 11.10
CA ALA A 35 7.78 -2.44 10.79
C ALA A 35 6.74 -1.91 9.78
N ARG A 36 6.01 -0.86 10.15
CA ARG A 36 5.10 -0.20 9.21
C ARG A 36 5.91 0.71 8.29
N ILE A 37 6.15 0.25 7.07
CA ILE A 37 6.92 1.02 6.07
C ILE A 37 5.95 1.90 5.26
N CYS A 38 6.37 3.13 5.03
CA CYS A 38 5.65 4.08 4.18
C CYS A 38 6.63 4.78 3.23
N VAL A 39 6.27 4.85 1.95
CA VAL A 39 7.03 5.56 0.92
C VAL A 39 6.23 6.78 0.50
N ILE A 40 6.83 7.96 0.65
CA ILE A 40 6.18 9.24 0.37
C ILE A 40 6.89 9.91 -0.81
N GLY A 41 6.17 10.14 -1.89
CA GLY A 41 6.63 10.92 -3.04
C GLY A 41 6.04 12.32 -3.00
N THR A 42 6.90 13.33 -3.10
CA THR A 42 6.50 14.74 -3.10
C THR A 42 6.76 15.41 -4.45
N GLY A 43 5.82 16.22 -4.93
CA GLY A 43 5.95 16.97 -6.17
C GLY A 43 5.88 16.08 -7.41
N GLY A 44 6.25 16.62 -8.57
CA GLY A 44 6.05 15.93 -9.85
C GLY A 44 6.88 14.66 -10.01
N ALA A 45 8.19 14.75 -9.80
CA ALA A 45 9.09 13.60 -9.92
C ALA A 45 8.78 12.52 -8.87
N GLY A 46 8.52 12.91 -7.62
CA GLY A 46 8.17 11.98 -6.55
C GLY A 46 6.87 11.24 -6.81
N ASN A 47 5.84 11.92 -7.31
CA ASN A 47 4.58 11.29 -7.71
C ASN A 47 4.76 10.29 -8.86
N ASN A 48 5.63 10.60 -9.82
CA ASN A 48 5.96 9.67 -10.90
C ASN A 48 6.62 8.39 -10.34
N THR A 49 7.60 8.55 -9.43
CA THR A 49 8.24 7.40 -8.75
C THR A 49 7.24 6.56 -7.97
N ILE A 50 6.35 7.20 -7.21
CA ILE A 50 5.29 6.50 -6.45
C ILE A 50 4.36 5.73 -7.38
N THR A 51 4.00 6.30 -8.53
CA THR A 51 3.18 5.61 -9.54
C THR A 51 3.87 4.34 -10.02
N THR A 52 5.16 4.42 -10.37
CA THR A 52 5.95 3.25 -10.77
C THR A 52 6.04 2.20 -9.66
N LEU A 53 6.31 2.60 -8.42
CA LEU A 53 6.38 1.67 -7.27
C LEU A 53 5.04 0.97 -7.02
N THR A 54 3.94 1.71 -7.17
CA THR A 54 2.59 1.16 -7.02
C THR A 54 2.27 0.18 -8.15
N GLU A 55 2.62 0.50 -9.39
CA GLU A 55 2.40 -0.36 -10.56
C GLU A 55 3.26 -1.63 -10.54
N MET A 56 4.48 -1.54 -10.00
CA MET A 56 5.35 -2.69 -9.79
C MET A 56 4.85 -3.62 -8.68
N GLY A 57 3.87 -3.20 -7.88
CA GLY A 57 3.30 -3.99 -6.80
C GLY A 57 4.21 -4.10 -5.59
N ILE A 58 4.70 -2.97 -5.07
CA ILE A 58 5.52 -2.95 -3.84
C ILE A 58 4.78 -3.62 -2.67
N GLU A 59 5.38 -4.67 -2.11
CA GLU A 59 4.84 -5.39 -0.95
C GLU A 59 5.44 -4.85 0.35
N GLY A 60 4.63 -4.81 1.42
CA GLY A 60 5.09 -4.42 2.75
C GLY A 60 5.30 -2.92 2.98
N ALA A 61 5.00 -2.06 2.00
CA ALA A 61 5.09 -0.61 2.14
C ALA A 61 3.83 0.11 1.62
N GLN A 62 3.32 1.08 2.39
CA GLN A 62 2.22 1.93 1.96
C GLN A 62 2.75 3.11 1.13
N THR A 63 2.19 3.32 -0.04
CA THR A 63 2.55 4.39 -0.97
C THR A 63 1.70 5.65 -0.76
N ILE A 64 2.35 6.81 -0.65
CA ILE A 64 1.68 8.11 -0.46
C ILE A 64 2.24 9.12 -1.45
N ALA A 65 1.36 9.74 -2.23
CA ALA A 65 1.69 10.83 -3.14
C ALA A 65 1.24 12.18 -2.57
N ILE A 66 2.11 13.19 -2.63
CA ILE A 66 1.85 14.54 -2.11
C ILE A 66 2.21 15.55 -3.19
N ASN A 67 1.28 16.44 -3.55
CA ASN A 67 1.57 17.49 -4.52
C ASN A 67 0.70 18.74 -4.29
N THR A 68 1.15 19.89 -4.77
CA THR A 68 0.36 21.13 -4.86
C THR A 68 -0.45 21.20 -6.14
N ASP A 69 -0.01 20.49 -7.19
CA ASP A 69 -0.73 20.37 -8.47
C ASP A 69 -1.80 19.27 -8.37
N ALA A 70 -3.07 19.68 -8.42
CA ALA A 70 -4.21 18.78 -8.34
C ALA A 70 -4.39 17.92 -9.61
N LYS A 71 -4.01 18.44 -10.78
CA LYS A 71 -4.12 17.70 -12.04
C LYS A 71 -3.12 16.56 -12.06
N HIS A 72 -1.87 16.84 -11.73
CA HIS A 72 -0.85 15.81 -11.67
C HIS A 72 -1.15 14.78 -10.57
N LEU A 73 -1.60 15.24 -9.39
CA LEU A 73 -1.99 14.33 -8.31
C LEU A 73 -3.17 13.41 -8.70
N SER A 74 -4.12 13.89 -9.51
CA SER A 74 -5.29 13.10 -9.92
C SER A 74 -4.91 11.84 -10.70
N ILE A 75 -3.93 11.95 -11.60
CA ILE A 75 -3.45 10.84 -12.46
C ILE A 75 -2.40 9.95 -11.78
N THR A 76 -1.80 10.42 -10.67
CA THR A 76 -0.80 9.66 -9.90
C THR A 76 -1.42 8.40 -9.30
N LYS A 77 -0.74 7.24 -9.35
CA LYS A 77 -1.18 6.01 -8.66
C LYS A 77 -0.46 5.89 -7.33
N ALA A 78 -1.22 5.75 -6.24
CA ALA A 78 -0.74 5.60 -4.86
C ALA A 78 -1.89 5.11 -3.98
N ASP A 79 -1.59 4.47 -2.85
CA ASP A 79 -2.59 4.07 -1.86
C ASP A 79 -3.27 5.29 -1.22
N LYS A 80 -2.50 6.36 -0.99
CA LYS A 80 -3.01 7.65 -0.51
C LYS A 80 -2.48 8.80 -1.34
N LYS A 81 -3.32 9.82 -1.52
CA LYS A 81 -2.99 11.05 -2.24
C LYS A 81 -3.33 12.26 -1.37
N LEU A 82 -2.41 13.22 -1.25
CA LEU A 82 -2.58 14.43 -0.46
C LEU A 82 -2.32 15.67 -1.31
N LEU A 83 -3.37 16.46 -1.53
CA LEU A 83 -3.25 17.80 -2.13
C LEU A 83 -2.87 18.79 -1.03
N ILE A 84 -1.67 19.34 -1.10
CA ILE A 84 -1.21 20.38 -0.17
C ILE A 84 -1.35 21.76 -0.82
N GLY A 85 -1.43 22.81 0.01
CA GLY A 85 -1.44 24.19 -0.50
C GLY A 85 -2.70 24.58 -1.27
N LYS A 86 -3.83 23.88 -1.10
CA LYS A 86 -5.09 24.17 -1.82
C LYS A 86 -5.50 25.64 -1.77
N GLU A 87 -5.41 26.29 -0.60
CA GLU A 87 -5.78 27.71 -0.47
C GLU A 87 -4.74 28.67 -1.08
N THR A 88 -3.47 28.26 -1.11
CA THR A 88 -2.35 29.08 -1.60
C THR A 88 -2.19 28.98 -3.11
N THR A 89 -2.15 27.76 -3.64
CA THR A 89 -1.86 27.46 -5.06
C THR A 89 -3.12 27.18 -5.87
N ARG A 90 -4.28 27.03 -5.20
CA ARG A 90 -5.57 26.68 -5.83
C ARG A 90 -5.51 25.37 -6.63
N GLY A 91 -4.55 24.50 -6.31
CA GLY A 91 -4.34 23.23 -7.02
C GLY A 91 -3.60 23.36 -8.34
N LEU A 92 -2.92 24.49 -8.61
CA LEU A 92 -2.23 24.76 -9.88
C LEU A 92 -0.72 24.46 -9.84
N GLY A 93 -0.17 24.12 -8.66
CA GLY A 93 1.28 24.03 -8.45
C GLY A 93 1.80 25.16 -7.59
#